data_AF-A0A941Y5N6-F1
#
_entry.id   AF-A0A941Y5N6-F1
#
_cell.length_a   1.000
_cell.length_b   1.000
_cell.length_c   1.000
_cell.angle_alpha   90.00
_cell.angle_beta   90.00
_cell.angle_gamma   90.00
#
_symmetry.space_group_name_H-M   'P 1'
#
loop_
_entity.id
_entity.type
_entity.pdbx_description
1 polymer ?
#
loop_
_entity_poly.entity_id
_entity_poly.type
_entity_poly.pdbx_seq_one_letter_code
_entity_poly.pdbx_strand_id
1 'polypeptide(L)'
;MSDLTLTVDRLVVRTEAERQRLESAGHVAQVAFTLLAERLKGSPFERWGGARELVLDELEISELTLDDLLGSRGAERLADILYRRLLEALP
;
A
#
# COMPACT_ATOMS: atom_id res chain seq x y z
N MET A 1 -5.37 -3.56 23.87
CA MET A 1 -5.21 -2.89 22.56
C MET A 1 -4.95 -3.97 21.55
N SER A 2 -5.73 -4.02 20.48
CA SER A 2 -5.56 -5.01 19.42
C SER A 2 -4.72 -4.35 18.34
N ASP A 3 -3.47 -4.76 18.19
CA ASP A 3 -2.60 -4.24 17.14
C ASP A 3 -2.90 -5.00 15.84
N LEU A 4 -3.17 -4.27 14.76
CA LEU A 4 -3.28 -4.84 13.40
C LEU A 4 -1.88 -4.88 12.80
N THR A 5 -1.39 -6.06 12.45
CA THR A 5 -0.12 -6.23 11.76
C THR A 5 -0.37 -6.50 10.27
N LEU A 6 0.18 -5.64 9.41
CA LEU A 6 0.18 -5.80 7.95
C LEU A 6 1.60 -6.16 7.52
N THR A 7 1.76 -7.34 6.93
CA THR A 7 3.03 -7.77 6.34
C THR A 7 2.87 -7.85 4.82
N VAL A 8 3.73 -7.12 4.12
CA VAL A 8 3.83 -7.16 2.66
C VAL A 8 5.22 -7.67 2.32
N ASP A 9 5.30 -8.93 1.90
CA ASP A 9 6.58 -9.59 1.63
C ASP A 9 7.26 -8.99 0.39
N ARG A 10 6.45 -8.63 -0.61
CA ARG A 10 6.94 -8.03 -1.85
C ARG A 10 5.94 -7.08 -2.48
N LEU A 11 6.38 -5.85 -2.74
CA LEU A 11 5.68 -4.89 -3.59
C LEU A 11 6.41 -4.81 -4.94
N VAL A 12 5.70 -5.12 -6.02
CA VAL A 12 6.24 -5.04 -7.39
C VAL A 12 5.56 -3.91 -8.14
N VAL A 13 6.35 -2.91 -8.53
CA VAL A 13 5.93 -1.84 -9.45
C VAL A 13 6.68 -2.04 -10.76
N ARG A 14 5.98 -2.47 -11.82
CA ARG A 14 6.58 -2.65 -13.14
C ARG A 14 6.63 -1.31 -13.88
N THR A 15 7.82 -0.86 -14.24
CA THR A 15 8.04 0.42 -14.94
C THR A 15 9.27 0.35 -15.85
N GLU A 16 9.24 1.08 -16.96
CA GLU A 16 10.37 1.21 -17.91
C GLU A 16 11.41 2.27 -17.47
N ALA A 17 11.31 2.79 -16.26
CA ALA A 17 12.06 3.98 -15.85
C ALA A 17 13.52 3.74 -15.43
N GLU A 18 14.32 4.80 -15.58
CA GLU A 18 15.72 4.83 -15.20
C GLU A 18 15.96 4.66 -13.69
N ARG A 19 17.16 4.16 -13.34
CA ARG A 19 17.57 3.75 -11.99
C ARG A 19 17.38 4.82 -10.90
N GLN A 20 17.56 6.10 -11.22
CA GLN A 20 17.32 7.21 -10.27
C GLN A 20 15.84 7.36 -9.88
N ARG A 21 14.92 7.08 -10.80
CA ARG A 21 13.48 7.14 -10.53
C ARG A 21 13.01 6.01 -9.61
N LEU A 22 13.77 4.90 -9.56
CA LEU A 22 13.49 3.78 -8.65
C LEU A 22 13.77 4.12 -7.18
N GLU A 23 14.82 4.89 -6.88
CA GLU A 23 15.10 5.33 -5.50
C GLU A 23 13.99 6.24 -4.98
N SER A 24 13.53 7.18 -5.82
CA SER A 24 12.39 8.04 -5.49
C SER A 24 11.09 7.26 -5.31
N ALA A 25 10.87 6.20 -6.10
CA ALA A 25 9.70 5.34 -5.96
C ALA A 25 9.66 4.61 -4.60
N GLY A 26 10.83 4.19 -4.08
CA GLY A 26 10.94 3.58 -2.75
C GLY A 26 10.46 4.52 -1.64
N HIS A 27 10.85 5.80 -1.70
CA HIS A 27 10.38 6.80 -0.74
C HIS A 27 8.87 7.02 -0.82
N VAL A 28 8.32 7.11 -2.04
CA VAL A 28 6.85 7.23 -2.24
C VAL A 28 6.11 6.03 -1.65
N ALA A 29 6.61 4.81 -1.88
CA ALA A 29 6.00 3.61 -1.32
C ALA A 29 5.98 3.64 0.22
N GLN A 30 7.06 4.09 0.85
CA GLN A 30 7.13 4.23 2.31
C GLN A 30 6.12 5.25 2.86
N VAL A 31 5.96 6.39 2.18
CA VAL A 31 4.93 7.38 2.52
C VAL A 31 3.53 6.80 2.33
N ALA A 32 3.30 6.06 1.25
CA ALA A 32 2.02 5.40 0.99
C ALA A 32 1.66 4.38 2.07
N PHE A 33 2.61 3.57 2.56
CA PHE A 33 2.38 2.66 3.67
C PHE A 33 2.04 3.37 4.98
N THR A 34 2.68 4.52 5.24
CA THR A 34 2.35 5.35 6.40
C THR A 34 0.91 5.86 6.32
N LEU A 35 0.51 6.40 5.16
CA LEU A 35 -0.86 6.86 4.92
C LEU A 35 -1.88 5.72 5.02
N LEU A 36 -1.52 4.53 4.52
CA LEU A 36 -2.35 3.33 4.64
C LEU A 36 -2.57 2.94 6.10
N ALA A 37 -1.52 2.93 6.92
CA ALA A 37 -1.61 2.62 8.34
C ALA A 37 -2.56 3.59 9.08
N GLU A 38 -2.46 4.89 8.79
CA GLU A 38 -3.37 5.89 9.36
C GLU A 38 -4.84 5.64 8.96
N ARG A 39 -5.08 5.23 7.72
CA ARG A 39 -6.43 4.89 7.26
C ARG A 39 -6.96 3.63 7.92
N LEU A 40 -6.12 2.63 8.10
CA LEU A 40 -6.50 1.38 8.77
C LEU A 40 -6.90 1.62 10.23
N LYS A 41 -6.24 2.55 10.95
CA LYS A 41 -6.67 2.96 12.30
C LYS A 41 -8.08 3.53 12.34
N GLY A 42 -8.52 4.24 11.29
CA GLY A 42 -9.86 4.83 11.20
C GLY A 42 -10.93 3.92 10.58
N SER A 43 -10.57 2.69 10.22
CA SER A 43 -11.37 1.82 9.36
C SER A 43 -12.13 0.72 10.13
N PRO A 44 -13.12 0.06 9.51
CA PRO A 44 -13.82 -1.08 10.12
C PRO A 44 -12.93 -2.27 10.49
N PHE A 45 -11.65 -2.30 10.09
CA PHE A 45 -10.69 -3.34 10.47
C PHE A 45 -10.49 -3.43 11.98
N GLU A 46 -10.60 -2.33 12.74
CA GLU A 46 -10.59 -2.40 14.21
C GLU A 46 -11.80 -3.17 14.77
N ARG A 47 -12.95 -3.12 14.08
CA ARG A 47 -14.18 -3.80 14.50
C ARG A 47 -14.21 -5.28 14.12
N TRP A 48 -13.36 -5.70 13.19
CA TRP A 48 -13.29 -7.07 12.70
C TRP A 48 -12.54 -8.05 13.60
N GLY A 49 -12.14 -7.63 14.80
CA GLY A 49 -12.02 -8.46 16.01
C GLY A 49 -11.11 -9.69 15.99
N GLY A 50 -10.49 -10.06 14.87
CA GLY A 50 -9.89 -11.39 14.68
C GLY A 50 -8.82 -11.49 13.61
N ALA A 51 -8.82 -10.64 12.57
CA ALA A 51 -7.69 -10.54 11.65
C ALA A 51 -6.55 -9.74 12.34
N ARG A 52 -5.79 -10.39 13.21
CA ARG A 52 -4.60 -9.80 13.85
C ARG A 52 -3.44 -9.62 12.88
N GLU A 53 -3.46 -10.41 11.82
CA GLU A 53 -2.40 -10.46 10.83
C GLU A 53 -3.04 -10.58 9.46
N LEU A 54 -2.66 -9.67 8.56
CA LEU A 54 -3.02 -9.73 7.16
C LEU A 54 -1.72 -9.83 6.38
N VAL A 55 -1.51 -10.99 5.77
CA VAL A 55 -0.33 -11.31 4.98
C VAL A 55 -0.72 -11.28 3.51
N LEU A 56 -0.03 -10.43 2.75
CA LEU A 56 -0.12 -10.42 1.30
C LEU A 56 1.22 -10.90 0.74
N ASP A 57 1.24 -12.11 0.18
CA ASP A 57 2.44 -12.71 -0.42
C ASP A 57 2.98 -11.85 -1.58
N GLU A 58 2.08 -11.40 -2.46
CA GLU A 58 2.39 -10.50 -3.56
C GLU A 58 1.21 -9.58 -3.84
N LEU A 59 1.50 -8.29 -3.99
CA LEU A 59 0.51 -7.30 -4.42
C LEU A 59 1.00 -6.61 -5.69
N GLU A 60 0.36 -6.96 -6.81
CA GLU A 60 0.62 -6.33 -8.10
C GLU A 60 -0.34 -5.14 -8.31
N ILE A 61 0.23 -3.96 -8.58
CA ILE A 61 -0.54 -2.74 -8.86
C ILE A 61 -0.26 -2.32 -10.29
N SER A 62 -1.20 -2.63 -11.18
CA SER A 62 -1.15 -2.28 -12.61
C SER A 62 -1.86 -0.96 -12.93
N GLU A 63 -2.53 -0.35 -11.93
CA GLU A 63 -3.33 0.87 -12.07
C GLU A 63 -2.53 2.17 -11.97
N LEU A 64 -1.26 2.08 -11.59
CA LEU A 64 -0.36 3.23 -11.41
C LEU A 64 0.82 3.12 -12.36
N THR A 65 1.01 4.14 -13.19
CA THR A 65 2.28 4.34 -13.87
C THR A 65 3.32 4.90 -12.91
N LEU A 66 4.60 4.86 -13.27
CA LEU A 66 5.62 5.48 -12.42
C LEU A 66 5.48 7.00 -12.36
N ASP A 67 5.07 7.66 -13.43
CA ASP A 67 4.87 9.11 -13.43
C ASP A 67 3.72 9.50 -12.48
N ASP A 68 2.66 8.67 -12.40
CA ASP A 68 1.61 8.83 -11.40
C ASP A 68 2.16 8.66 -9.97
N LEU A 69 3.05 7.69 -9.77
CA LEU A 69 3.65 7.40 -8.47
C LEU A 69 4.60 8.52 -8.01
N LEU A 70 5.40 9.08 -8.92
CA LEU A 70 6.34 10.17 -8.62
C LEU A 70 5.67 11.55 -8.60
N GLY A 71 4.42 11.63 -9.06
CA GLY A 71 3.62 12.85 -8.98
C GLY A 71 3.35 13.29 -7.54
N SER A 72 2.94 14.55 -7.37
CA SER A 72 2.70 15.17 -6.06
C SER A 72 1.67 14.46 -5.17
N ARG A 73 0.83 13.60 -5.75
CA ARG A 73 -0.19 12.80 -5.04
C ARG A 73 0.02 11.29 -5.19
N GLY A 74 1.16 10.85 -5.68
CA GLY A 74 1.40 9.43 -5.97
C GLY A 74 1.35 8.55 -4.73
N ALA A 75 1.87 9.04 -3.59
CA ALA A 75 1.78 8.34 -2.31
C ALA A 75 0.32 8.17 -1.84
N GLU A 76 -0.49 9.23 -1.97
CA GLU A 76 -1.92 9.20 -1.61
C GLU A 76 -2.69 8.18 -2.48
N ARG A 77 -2.46 8.23 -3.79
CA ARG A 77 -3.10 7.30 -4.74
C ARG A 77 -2.68 5.85 -4.52
N LEU A 78 -1.40 5.61 -4.26
CA LEU A 78 -0.91 4.28 -3.92
C LEU A 78 -1.58 3.78 -2.63
N ALA A 79 -1.65 4.61 -1.59
CA ALA A 79 -2.36 4.25 -0.35
C ALA A 79 -3.85 3.95 -0.59
N ASP A 80 -4.53 4.67 -1.50
CA ASP A 80 -5.94 4.42 -1.86
C ASP A 80 -6.12 3.06 -2.52
N ILE A 81 -5.22 2.71 -3.44
CA ILE A 81 -5.27 1.43 -4.15
C ILE A 81 -4.97 0.29 -3.18
N LEU A 82 -3.92 0.42 -2.36
CA LEU A 82 -3.57 -0.57 -1.33
C LEU A 82 -4.76 -0.82 -0.40
N TYR A 83 -5.38 0.25 0.10
CA TYR A 83 -6.53 0.14 1.00
C TYR A 83 -7.72 -0.57 0.34
N ARG A 84 -8.00 -0.27 -0.93
CA ARG A 84 -9.09 -0.92 -1.68
C ARG A 84 -8.82 -2.39 -1.94
N ARG A 85 -7.60 -2.74 -2.35
CA ARG A 85 -7.18 -4.14 -2.56
C ARG A 85 -7.24 -4.93 -1.26
N LEU A 86 -6.87 -4.31 -0.14
CA LEU A 86 -7.05 -4.90 1.17
C LEU A 86 -8.52 -5.17 1.47
N LEU A 87 -9.41 -4.21 1.24
CA LEU A 87 -10.85 -4.41 1.41
C LEU A 87 -11.44 -5.51 0.50
N GLU A 88 -10.90 -5.68 -0.71
CA GLU A 88 -11.32 -6.74 -1.64
C GLU A 88 -10.78 -8.12 -1.27
N ALA A 89 -9.58 -8.19 -0.68
CA ALA A 89 -8.95 -9.44 -0.24
C ALA A 89 -9.58 -10.02 1.03
N LEU A 90 -10.44 -9.25 1.69
CA LEU A 90 -11.16 -9.66 2.87
C LEU A 90 -12.40 -10.50 2.52
N PRO A 91 -12.67 -11.57 3.27
CA PRO A 91 -13.83 -12.45 3.05
C PRO A 91 -15.17 -11.81 3.41
#